data_AF-A0A1G8JEN9-F1
#
_entry.id   AF-A0A1G8JEN9-F1
#
_cell.length_a   1.000
_cell.length_b   1.000
_cell.length_c   1.000
_cell.angle_alpha   90.00
_cell.angle_beta   90.00
_cell.angle_gamma   90.00
#
_symmetry.space_group_name_H-M   'P 1'
#
loop_
_entity.id
_entity.type
_entity.pdbx_description
1 polymer ?
#
loop_
_entity_poly.entity_id
_entity_poly.type
_entity_poly.pdbx_seq_one_letter_code
_entity_poly.pdbx_strand_id
1 'polypeptide(L)'
;MRILRALIAPWRNIDLKAPLRPSLFSRLPRLALAGVCSVLALAAQAACPPSAIASLGKPGAAVGQWNAADRGLLWRADRDGRTAWLYGTIHLGRAEWVRPGPTVQKALEQSDALALELDTRDQVAMRALTQPADPAVVARLLSGERAQRLARQREAACVAPETTAGLQPILQVMALTGLVARVDGLYPEFGADEALAVSARNSGKPVFALESAAAQLKMLTGDSEAEEAEQIDGALDELESGQLRTQMKELADVWARGDADKLARYPEWCNCLNTPAERRLMKRLLDDRNPTLADGIERMHAGGKRVFAAVGALHMVGPEGLPALLAARGFTVSAVPLSAQPPVAVPTAPAPKAAQRGGRNAKGAAKGSTAKSGARSAGNAKPAQRSTSAPKGKQRR
;
A
#
# COMPACT_ATOMS: atom_id res chain seq x y z
N MET A 1 33.23 -9.81 60.66
CA MET A 1 33.27 -10.36 62.04
C MET A 1 31.87 -10.82 62.41
N ARG A 2 31.75 -12.06 62.90
CA ARG A 2 30.62 -12.65 63.66
C ARG A 2 29.41 -13.12 62.81
N ILE A 3 29.30 -14.44 62.51
CA ILE A 3 28.63 -15.52 63.31
C ILE A 3 27.10 -15.42 63.12
N LEU A 4 26.42 -16.21 62.28
CA LEU A 4 26.12 -17.66 62.27
C LEU A 4 25.53 -18.22 63.59
N ARG A 5 24.35 -18.87 63.48
CA ARG A 5 23.57 -19.66 64.47
C ARG A 5 22.44 -18.91 65.17
N ALA A 6 21.20 -19.33 64.89
CA ALA A 6 20.45 -20.19 65.82
C ALA A 6 18.98 -20.28 65.38
N LEU A 7 18.61 -21.35 64.67
CA LEU A 7 17.35 -22.04 64.92
C LEU A 7 17.63 -23.55 64.87
N ILE A 8 17.26 -24.19 65.96
CA ILE A 8 17.71 -25.49 66.45
C ILE A 8 16.69 -26.56 66.01
N ALA A 9 17.23 -27.73 65.63
CA ALA A 9 16.62 -29.05 65.42
C ALA A 9 15.81 -29.53 66.68
N PRO A 10 15.21 -30.74 66.79
CA PRO A 10 15.41 -31.93 65.95
C PRO A 10 14.18 -32.84 65.71
N TRP A 11 14.20 -33.54 64.57
CA TRP A 11 13.63 -34.88 64.48
C TRP A 11 14.79 -35.86 64.32
N ARG A 12 15.11 -36.55 65.42
CA ARG A 12 16.06 -37.67 65.47
C ARG A 12 15.29 -38.96 65.15
N ASN A 13 16.02 -39.90 64.57
CA ASN A 13 15.73 -41.33 64.38
C ASN A 13 15.22 -41.72 62.98
N ILE A 14 16.15 -41.82 62.03
CA ILE A 14 16.06 -42.79 60.96
C ILE A 14 17.31 -43.67 61.03
N ASP A 15 17.07 -44.96 61.25
CA ASP A 15 18.06 -46.01 61.36
C ASP A 15 18.46 -46.49 59.95
N LEU A 16 19.78 -46.50 59.66
CA LEU A 16 20.37 -46.77 58.34
C LEU A 16 21.11 -48.12 58.33
N LYS A 17 20.50 -49.17 58.88
CA LYS A 17 21.08 -50.52 58.85
C LYS A 17 20.02 -51.60 58.61
N ALA A 18 19.64 -51.84 57.35
CA ALA A 18 19.16 -53.15 56.91
C ALA A 18 19.40 -53.37 55.40
N PRO A 19 19.80 -54.58 54.96
CA PRO A 19 20.34 -54.82 53.63
C PRO A 19 19.27 -55.14 52.57
N LEU A 20 19.57 -54.76 51.33
CA LEU A 20 18.91 -55.17 50.09
C LEU A 20 19.05 -56.68 49.85
N ARG A 21 17.97 -57.38 49.46
CA ARG A 21 18.02 -58.58 48.58
C ARG A 21 16.73 -58.79 47.76
N PRO A 22 16.81 -59.53 46.63
CA PRO A 22 16.10 -59.16 45.41
C PRO A 22 15.10 -60.20 44.87
N SER A 23 14.41 -59.77 43.81
CA SER A 23 13.78 -60.52 42.72
C SER A 23 12.42 -61.18 43.01
N LEU A 24 11.45 -60.82 42.17
CA LEU A 24 10.89 -61.73 41.17
C LEU A 24 10.02 -60.95 40.19
N PHE A 25 10.53 -60.84 38.96
CA PHE A 25 9.74 -60.46 37.79
C PHE A 25 8.60 -61.46 37.61
N SER A 26 7.35 -60.98 37.53
CA SER A 26 6.37 -61.60 36.64
C SER A 26 5.23 -60.64 36.26
N ARG A 27 5.30 -60.19 35.00
CA ARG A 27 4.22 -60.14 33.99
C ARG A 27 3.01 -59.20 34.18
N LEU A 28 2.89 -58.32 33.17
CA LEU A 28 1.69 -57.74 32.53
C LEU A 28 1.05 -56.47 33.16
N PRO A 29 0.37 -55.62 32.37
CA PRO A 29 0.61 -55.21 30.98
C PRO A 29 0.74 -53.66 30.85
N ARG A 30 1.46 -53.24 29.80
CA ARG A 30 1.57 -51.84 29.36
C ARG A 30 0.24 -51.41 28.73
N LEU A 31 -0.61 -50.66 29.45
CA LEU A 31 -1.59 -49.73 28.86
C LEU A 31 -2.31 -48.94 29.97
N ALA A 32 -2.52 -47.66 29.68
CA ALA A 32 -3.34 -46.68 30.40
C ALA A 32 -2.75 -46.04 31.67
N LEU A 33 -1.92 -45.00 31.47
CA LEU A 33 -2.00 -43.79 32.29
C LEU A 33 -1.58 -42.54 31.48
N ALA A 34 -2.57 -41.70 31.18
CA ALA A 34 -2.51 -40.25 30.89
C ALA A 34 -1.38 -39.73 29.97
N GLY A 35 -1.60 -39.33 28.71
CA GLY A 35 -2.86 -39.00 28.05
C GLY A 35 -3.47 -37.69 28.55
N VAL A 36 -2.70 -36.59 28.61
CA VAL A 36 -3.08 -35.15 28.49
C VAL A 36 -1.81 -34.30 28.71
N CYS A 37 -1.66 -33.20 27.97
CA CYS A 37 -0.56 -32.20 28.02
C CYS A 37 0.69 -32.42 27.14
N SER A 38 0.53 -32.69 25.85
CA SER A 38 1.57 -32.34 24.86
C SER A 38 1.01 -31.76 23.57
N VAL A 39 -0.13 -31.06 23.67
CA VAL A 39 -0.64 -30.21 22.59
C VAL A 39 -1.00 -28.87 23.24
N LEU A 40 -0.24 -27.83 22.88
CA LEU A 40 -0.48 -26.38 23.04
C LEU A 40 0.80 -25.66 23.51
N ALA A 41 1.81 -25.71 22.65
CA ALA A 41 2.75 -24.60 22.52
C ALA A 41 3.12 -24.45 21.04
N LEU A 42 2.11 -24.37 20.16
CA LEU A 42 2.28 -23.46 19.04
C LEU A 42 2.26 -22.08 19.69
N ALA A 43 3.44 -21.58 20.07
CA ALA A 43 3.62 -20.15 20.19
C ALA A 43 3.04 -19.58 18.89
N ALA A 44 1.99 -18.77 19.01
CA ALA A 44 1.55 -17.92 17.92
C ALA A 44 2.72 -16.97 17.62
N GLN A 45 3.71 -17.44 16.87
CA GLN A 45 4.54 -16.57 16.06
C GLN A 45 3.51 -15.80 15.24
N ALA A 46 3.34 -14.52 15.54
CA ALA A 46 2.50 -13.66 14.73
C ALA A 46 2.95 -13.91 13.29
N ALA A 47 2.10 -14.55 12.49
CA ALA A 47 2.46 -14.93 11.14
C ALA A 47 2.81 -13.62 10.43
N CYS A 48 4.06 -13.51 9.97
CA CYS A 48 4.52 -12.33 9.25
C CYS A 48 3.52 -11.99 8.14
N PRO A 49 3.19 -10.70 7.93
CA PRO A 49 2.31 -10.32 6.84
C PRO A 49 2.88 -10.88 5.52
N PRO A 50 2.05 -11.42 4.62
CA PRO A 50 2.53 -11.94 3.34
C PRO A 50 3.30 -10.84 2.59
N SER A 51 4.35 -11.20 1.85
CA SER A 51 5.05 -10.25 0.98
C SER A 51 4.15 -9.77 -0.15
N ALA A 52 4.51 -8.64 -0.78
CA ALA A 52 3.80 -8.14 -1.96
C ALA A 52 3.69 -9.23 -3.05
N ILE A 53 4.79 -9.95 -3.32
CA ILE A 53 4.81 -11.06 -4.29
C ILE A 53 3.83 -12.18 -3.90
N ALA A 54 3.79 -12.55 -2.62
CA ALA A 54 2.86 -13.58 -2.14
C ALA A 54 1.39 -13.14 -2.27
N SER A 55 1.12 -11.83 -2.24
CA SER A 55 -0.23 -11.27 -2.40
C SER A 55 -0.75 -11.26 -3.85
N LEU A 56 0.13 -11.43 -4.85
CA LEU A 56 -0.24 -11.46 -6.27
C LEU A 56 -1.07 -12.71 -6.67
N GLY A 57 -1.30 -13.65 -5.75
CA GLY A 57 -2.02 -14.89 -6.00
C GLY A 57 -1.20 -15.95 -6.76
N LYS A 58 -1.75 -17.17 -6.90
CA LYS A 58 -1.08 -18.24 -7.67
C LYS A 58 -1.02 -17.87 -9.17
N PRO A 59 0.12 -18.08 -9.85
CA PRO A 59 0.22 -17.91 -11.30
C PRO A 59 -0.89 -18.74 -11.99
N GLY A 60 -1.85 -18.07 -12.64
CA GLY A 60 -3.00 -18.72 -13.27
C GLY A 60 -4.37 -18.18 -12.85
N ALA A 61 -4.47 -17.45 -11.73
CA ALA A 61 -5.59 -16.51 -11.55
C ALA A 61 -5.43 -15.42 -12.62
N ALA A 62 -6.41 -15.31 -13.53
CA ALA A 62 -6.27 -14.55 -14.75
C ALA A 62 -5.71 -13.13 -14.50
N VAL A 63 -4.47 -12.89 -14.95
CA VAL A 63 -3.86 -11.56 -15.13
C VAL A 63 -4.78 -10.63 -15.94
N GLY A 64 -5.74 -11.21 -16.68
CA GLY A 64 -6.81 -10.51 -17.41
C GLY A 64 -7.98 -9.95 -16.58
N GLN A 65 -8.09 -10.19 -15.26
CA GLN A 65 -9.17 -9.64 -14.41
C GLN A 65 -8.72 -8.56 -13.41
N TRP A 66 -7.50 -8.04 -13.57
CA TRP A 66 -7.02 -6.88 -12.82
C TRP A 66 -7.78 -5.68 -13.38
N ASN A 67 -8.92 -5.38 -12.76
CA ASN A 67 -9.81 -4.32 -13.19
C ASN A 67 -9.07 -2.98 -13.08
N ALA A 68 -8.55 -2.52 -14.23
CA ALA A 68 -8.06 -1.17 -14.41
C ALA A 68 -9.25 -0.21 -14.19
N ALA A 69 -9.45 0.18 -12.94
CA ALA A 69 -10.46 1.13 -12.52
C ALA A 69 -9.76 2.45 -12.22
N ASP A 70 -10.41 3.55 -12.59
CA ASP A 70 -9.92 4.87 -12.23
C ASP A 70 -10.00 5.05 -10.71
N ARG A 71 -8.89 5.49 -10.13
CA ARG A 71 -8.67 5.73 -8.70
C ARG A 71 -7.81 6.97 -8.53
N GLY A 72 -7.73 7.48 -7.32
CA GLY A 72 -6.99 8.69 -7.03
C GLY A 72 -7.73 9.92 -7.53
N LEU A 73 -6.97 10.97 -7.81
CA LEU A 73 -7.54 12.27 -8.16
C LEU A 73 -6.80 12.82 -9.37
N LEU A 74 -7.54 13.36 -10.34
CA LEU A 74 -6.97 13.87 -11.58
C LEU A 74 -7.49 15.28 -11.87
N TRP A 75 -6.59 16.17 -12.25
CA TRP A 75 -6.90 17.49 -12.77
C TRP A 75 -6.25 17.69 -14.12
N ARG A 76 -6.94 18.46 -14.95
CA ARG A 76 -6.44 19.00 -16.20
C ARG A 76 -6.08 20.47 -15.97
N ALA A 77 -4.86 20.86 -16.34
CA ALA A 77 -4.36 22.22 -16.26
C ALA A 77 -3.91 22.68 -17.66
N ASP A 78 -4.66 23.61 -18.26
CA ASP A 78 -4.37 24.13 -19.60
C ASP A 78 -3.76 25.53 -19.53
N ARG A 79 -2.69 25.77 -20.31
CA ARG A 79 -2.10 27.09 -20.53
C ARG A 79 -1.37 27.12 -21.87
N ASP A 80 -1.50 28.22 -22.62
CA ASP A 80 -0.83 28.42 -23.92
C ASP A 80 -1.12 27.32 -24.96
N GLY A 81 -2.35 26.78 -24.95
CA GLY A 81 -2.77 25.70 -25.85
C GLY A 81 -2.11 24.34 -25.55
N ARG A 82 -1.38 24.20 -24.44
CA ARG A 82 -0.83 22.94 -23.94
C ARG A 82 -1.55 22.51 -22.67
N THR A 83 -1.58 21.20 -22.44
CA THR A 83 -2.17 20.59 -21.24
C THR A 83 -1.08 19.96 -20.39
N ALA A 84 -1.13 20.25 -19.09
CA ALA A 84 -0.52 19.45 -18.03
C ALA A 84 -1.62 18.70 -17.27
N TRP A 85 -1.31 17.48 -16.82
CA TRP A 85 -2.16 16.67 -15.96
C TRP A 85 -1.56 16.64 -14.56
N LEU A 86 -2.39 16.83 -13.53
CA LEU A 86 -2.00 16.68 -12.13
C LEU A 86 -2.71 15.45 -11.59
N TYR A 87 -1.97 14.45 -11.14
CA TYR A 87 -2.50 13.23 -10.60
C TYR A 87 -2.04 13.01 -9.15
N GLY A 88 -3.00 12.93 -8.23
CA GLY A 88 -2.75 12.64 -6.83
C GLY A 88 -2.43 11.17 -6.63
N THR A 89 -1.18 10.82 -6.32
CA THR A 89 -0.72 9.45 -6.06
C THR A 89 -0.87 9.07 -4.59
N ILE A 90 -0.65 7.79 -4.30
CA ILE A 90 -0.44 7.27 -2.95
C ILE A 90 0.72 6.27 -3.02
N HIS A 91 1.64 6.31 -2.04
CA HIS A 91 2.87 5.51 -2.03
C HIS A 91 2.64 4.03 -1.71
N LEU A 92 1.42 3.62 -1.38
CA LEU A 92 1.06 2.25 -1.01
C LEU A 92 -0.21 1.84 -1.74
N GLY A 93 -0.27 0.59 -2.19
CA GLY A 93 -1.42 0.11 -2.93
C GLY A 93 -1.69 -1.37 -2.77
N ARG A 94 -2.75 -1.82 -3.44
CA ARG A 94 -3.14 -3.23 -3.49
C ARG A 94 -2.67 -3.83 -4.81
N ALA A 95 -2.56 -5.14 -4.87
CA ALA A 95 -2.20 -5.85 -6.09
C ALA A 95 -3.06 -5.37 -7.26
N GLU A 96 -4.39 -5.33 -7.11
CA GLU A 96 -5.30 -4.89 -8.18
C GLU A 96 -5.19 -3.41 -8.59
N TRP A 97 -4.33 -2.61 -7.95
CA TRP A 97 -4.08 -1.19 -8.28
C TRP A 97 -2.84 -0.96 -9.16
N VAL A 98 -2.02 -1.99 -9.41
CA VAL A 98 -0.76 -1.85 -10.18
C VAL A 98 -0.94 -1.44 -11.65
N ARG A 99 -2.18 -1.40 -12.14
CA ARG A 99 -2.52 -0.84 -13.46
C ARG A 99 -3.38 0.42 -13.29
N PRO A 100 -2.93 1.57 -13.84
CA PRO A 100 -3.76 2.77 -13.88
C PRO A 100 -5.09 2.50 -14.57
N GLY A 101 -6.15 3.18 -14.12
CA GLY A 101 -7.44 3.16 -14.78
C GLY A 101 -7.40 3.79 -16.17
N PRO A 102 -8.42 3.55 -17.02
CA PRO A 102 -8.43 3.99 -18.41
C PRO A 102 -8.33 5.50 -18.59
N THR A 103 -8.92 6.30 -17.69
CA THR A 103 -8.85 7.77 -17.77
C THR A 103 -7.46 8.26 -17.41
N VAL A 104 -6.87 7.72 -16.33
CA VAL A 104 -5.51 8.03 -15.91
C VAL A 104 -4.49 7.61 -16.97
N GLN A 105 -4.64 6.40 -17.51
CA GLN A 105 -3.79 5.86 -18.57
C GLN A 105 -3.84 6.72 -19.84
N LYS A 106 -5.04 7.15 -20.25
CA LYS A 106 -5.21 8.04 -21.42
C LYS A 106 -4.54 9.40 -21.20
N ALA A 107 -4.67 9.98 -20.01
CA ALA A 107 -4.00 11.24 -19.68
C ALA A 107 -2.46 11.09 -19.69
N LEU A 108 -1.94 9.97 -19.18
CA LEU A 108 -0.51 9.63 -19.26
C LEU A 108 -0.04 9.48 -20.72
N GLU A 109 -0.81 8.78 -21.56
CA GLU A 109 -0.51 8.61 -22.99
C GLU A 109 -0.48 9.93 -23.77
N GLN A 110 -1.36 10.87 -23.42
CA GLN A 110 -1.42 12.21 -24.00
C GLN A 110 -0.25 13.12 -23.59
N SER A 111 0.59 12.67 -22.66
CA SER A 111 1.69 13.46 -22.11
C SER A 111 3.04 13.05 -22.71
N ASP A 112 3.96 13.98 -22.83
CA ASP A 112 5.31 13.75 -23.36
C ASP A 112 6.26 13.20 -22.30
N ALA A 113 5.96 13.43 -21.01
CA ALA A 113 6.79 13.03 -19.88
C ALA A 113 5.94 12.74 -18.64
N LEU A 114 6.43 11.83 -17.80
CA LEU A 114 5.97 11.66 -16.42
C LEU A 114 6.89 12.49 -15.51
N ALA A 115 6.31 13.29 -14.62
CA ALA A 115 7.02 14.00 -13.57
C ALA A 115 6.54 13.47 -12.21
N LEU A 116 7.45 12.95 -11.40
CA LEU A 116 7.20 12.45 -10.04
C LEU A 116 7.83 13.41 -9.04
N GLU A 117 7.44 13.36 -7.76
CA GLU A 117 8.21 14.03 -6.70
C GLU A 117 9.67 13.58 -6.75
N LEU A 118 9.86 12.26 -6.67
CA LEU A 118 11.14 11.60 -6.78
C LEU A 118 11.01 10.34 -7.63
N ASP A 119 12.03 10.03 -8.41
CA ASP A 119 12.09 8.80 -9.20
C ASP A 119 12.90 7.74 -8.45
N THR A 120 12.21 6.90 -7.69
CA THR A 120 12.81 5.85 -6.85
C THR A 120 13.59 4.79 -7.64
N ARG A 121 13.36 4.72 -8.96
CA ARG A 121 14.03 3.78 -9.86
C ARG A 121 15.28 4.37 -10.51
N ASP A 122 15.55 5.67 -10.33
CA ASP A 122 16.80 6.31 -10.75
C ASP A 122 17.80 6.28 -9.59
N GLN A 123 18.83 5.42 -9.72
CA GLN A 123 19.87 5.26 -8.72
C GLN A 123 20.67 6.55 -8.46
N VAL A 124 20.85 7.39 -9.48
CA VAL A 124 21.56 8.66 -9.35
C VAL A 124 20.69 9.65 -8.58
N ALA A 125 19.41 9.74 -8.93
CA ALA A 125 18.45 10.59 -8.22
C ALA A 125 18.30 10.18 -6.74
N MET A 126 18.35 8.88 -6.44
CA MET A 126 18.18 8.32 -5.10
C MET A 126 19.44 8.31 -4.22
N ARG A 127 20.57 8.80 -4.73
CA ARG A 127 21.86 8.65 -4.05
C ARG A 127 21.87 9.19 -2.62
N ALA A 128 21.24 10.35 -2.37
CA ALA A 128 21.22 10.94 -1.02
C ALA A 128 20.44 10.11 0.01
N LEU A 129 19.41 9.36 -0.42
CA LEU A 129 18.60 8.51 0.47
C LEU A 129 19.20 7.11 0.65
N THR A 130 20.03 6.66 -0.30
CA THR A 130 20.65 5.32 -0.28
C THR A 130 22.11 5.32 0.15
N GLN A 131 22.70 6.50 0.34
CA GLN A 131 24.03 6.63 0.91
C GLN A 131 24.06 6.10 2.35
N PRO A 132 25.06 5.27 2.69
CA PRO A 132 25.23 4.78 4.05
C PRO A 132 25.28 5.92 5.06
N ALA A 133 24.55 5.76 6.16
CA ALA A 133 24.59 6.69 7.27
C ALA A 133 25.98 6.75 7.92
N ASP A 134 26.34 7.92 8.44
CA ASP A 134 27.53 8.04 9.30
C ASP A 134 27.32 7.18 10.56
N PRO A 135 28.17 6.17 10.83
CA PRO A 135 28.04 5.33 12.01
C PRO A 135 28.03 6.11 13.32
N ALA A 136 28.72 7.25 13.39
CA ALA A 136 28.72 8.10 14.57
C ALA A 136 27.37 8.80 14.79
N VAL A 137 26.70 9.23 13.71
CA VAL A 137 25.34 9.79 13.77
C VAL A 137 24.35 8.71 14.17
N VAL A 138 24.45 7.51 13.58
CA VAL A 138 23.63 6.35 13.96
C VAL A 138 23.80 6.02 15.44
N ALA A 139 25.04 5.97 15.94
CA ALA A 139 25.33 5.68 17.34
C ALA A 139 24.79 6.74 18.32
N ARG A 140 24.68 8.01 17.89
CA ARG A 140 24.06 9.06 18.71
C ARG A 140 22.54 8.97 18.68
N LEU A 141 21.96 8.93 17.48
CA LEU A 141 20.51 8.96 17.29
C LEU A 141 19.86 7.63 17.66
N LEU A 142 20.35 6.49 17.19
CA LEU A 142 19.74 5.17 17.42
C LEU A 142 20.48 4.39 18.53
N SER A 143 20.50 4.95 19.74
CA SER A 143 21.06 4.30 20.94
C SER A 143 20.02 4.12 22.05
N GLY A 144 20.41 3.38 23.10
CA GLY A 144 19.61 3.20 24.31
C GLY A 144 18.19 2.70 24.03
N GLU A 145 17.20 3.40 24.55
CA GLU A 145 15.79 3.06 24.38
C GLU A 145 15.35 3.10 22.90
N ARG A 146 15.78 4.10 22.13
CA ARG A 146 15.39 4.25 20.72
C ARG A 146 15.83 3.05 19.87
N ALA A 147 17.04 2.55 20.12
CA ALA A 147 17.54 1.33 19.49
C ALA A 147 16.67 0.11 19.81
N GLN A 148 16.24 -0.02 21.07
CA GLN A 148 15.38 -1.13 21.51
C GLN A 148 13.97 -1.02 20.93
N ARG A 149 13.39 0.19 20.89
CA ARG A 149 12.09 0.47 20.25
C ARG A 149 12.13 0.10 18.77
N LEU A 150 13.14 0.56 18.04
CA LEU A 150 13.32 0.25 16.63
C LEU A 150 13.52 -1.26 16.38
N ALA A 151 14.28 -1.95 17.24
CA ALA A 151 14.45 -3.40 17.14
C ALA A 151 13.12 -4.15 17.29
N ARG A 152 12.26 -3.76 18.26
CA ARG A 152 10.92 -4.33 18.42
C ARG A 152 10.04 -4.09 17.19
N GLN A 153 10.09 -2.90 16.62
CA GLN A 153 9.32 -2.59 15.40
C GLN A 153 9.81 -3.38 14.19
N ARG A 154 11.12 -3.61 14.05
CA ARG A 154 11.67 -4.51 13.02
C ARG A 154 11.17 -5.94 13.18
N GLU A 155 11.17 -6.47 14.40
CA GLU A 155 10.64 -7.81 14.68
C GLU A 155 9.15 -7.92 14.36
N ALA A 156 8.34 -6.94 14.79
CA ALA A 156 6.91 -6.89 14.49
C ALA A 156 6.63 -6.79 12.98
N ALA A 157 7.49 -6.10 12.24
CA ALA A 157 7.42 -6.01 10.78
C ALA A 157 8.11 -7.18 10.06
N CYS A 158 8.71 -8.15 10.77
CA CYS A 158 9.52 -9.22 10.17
C CYS A 158 10.59 -8.71 9.19
N VAL A 159 11.24 -7.60 9.55
CA VAL A 159 12.33 -6.99 8.79
C VAL A 159 13.64 -7.34 9.46
N ALA A 160 14.57 -7.98 8.72
CA ALA A 160 15.90 -8.22 9.23
C ALA A 160 16.62 -6.87 9.48
N PRO A 161 17.37 -6.70 10.58
CA PRO A 161 18.03 -5.43 10.87
C PRO A 161 18.93 -4.96 9.72
N GLU A 162 19.53 -5.91 9.01
CA GLU A 162 20.51 -5.71 7.94
C GLU A 162 19.88 -5.04 6.72
N THR A 163 18.56 -5.18 6.54
CA THR A 163 17.80 -4.56 5.46
C THR A 163 17.73 -3.04 5.60
N THR A 164 17.82 -2.52 6.82
CA THR A 164 17.68 -1.08 7.12
C THR A 164 18.91 -0.45 7.75
N ALA A 165 19.84 -1.25 8.28
CA ALA A 165 21.00 -0.77 9.06
C ALA A 165 21.87 0.27 8.34
N GLY A 166 21.96 0.21 7.00
CA GLY A 166 22.71 1.18 6.20
C GLY A 166 22.01 2.52 5.97
N LEU A 167 20.68 2.60 6.19
CA LEU A 167 19.91 3.82 5.92
C LEU A 167 20.17 4.89 6.99
N GLN A 168 19.94 6.15 6.60
CA GLN A 168 19.89 7.28 7.54
C GLN A 168 18.92 6.99 8.70
N PRO A 169 19.20 7.45 9.94
CA PRO A 169 18.41 7.08 11.11
C PRO A 169 16.90 7.26 10.95
N ILE A 170 16.45 8.43 10.48
CA ILE A 170 15.02 8.67 10.22
C ILE A 170 14.43 7.70 9.18
N LEU A 171 15.19 7.34 8.14
CA LEU A 171 14.75 6.43 7.08
C LEU A 171 14.57 5.00 7.57
N GLN A 172 15.30 4.56 8.61
CA GLN A 172 15.09 3.24 9.20
C GLN A 172 13.69 3.11 9.82
N VAL A 173 13.17 4.17 10.42
CA VAL A 173 11.84 4.17 11.05
C VAL A 173 10.76 4.39 9.98
N MET A 174 10.99 5.31 9.03
CA MET A 174 10.08 5.53 7.89
C MET A 174 9.91 4.29 7.01
N ALA A 175 10.95 3.46 6.87
CA ALA A 175 10.81 2.19 6.16
C ALA A 175 9.80 1.25 6.86
N LEU A 176 9.71 1.28 8.19
CA LEU A 176 8.77 0.47 8.95
C LEU A 176 7.35 1.04 8.92
N THR A 177 7.19 2.37 8.93
CA THR A 177 5.87 3.00 8.78
C THR A 177 5.19 2.55 7.50
N GLY A 178 5.92 2.52 6.38
CA GLY A 178 5.41 2.04 5.08
C GLY A 178 5.00 0.55 5.06
N LEU A 179 5.41 -0.25 6.05
CA LEU A 179 5.14 -1.69 6.11
C LEU A 179 3.99 -2.06 7.05
N VAL A 180 3.49 -1.11 7.85
CA VAL A 180 2.49 -1.38 8.89
C VAL A 180 1.15 -1.84 8.33
N ALA A 181 0.82 -1.42 7.10
CA ALA A 181 -0.45 -1.72 6.43
C ALA A 181 -0.43 -3.00 5.54
N ARG A 182 0.68 -3.77 5.53
CA ARG A 182 0.76 -5.03 4.74
C ARG A 182 -0.27 -6.06 5.16
N VAL A 183 -0.62 -6.09 6.43
CA VAL A 183 -1.71 -6.91 6.98
C VAL A 183 -3.08 -6.58 6.36
N ASP A 184 -3.25 -5.37 5.83
CA ASP A 184 -4.44 -4.94 5.10
C ASP A 184 -4.28 -5.11 3.58
N GLY A 185 -3.21 -5.76 3.12
CA GLY A 185 -2.91 -5.96 1.71
C GLY A 185 -2.41 -4.69 1.00
N LEU A 186 -1.89 -3.73 1.75
CA LEU A 186 -1.31 -2.49 1.23
C LEU A 186 0.22 -2.57 1.26
N TYR A 187 0.84 -2.32 0.11
CA TYR A 187 2.26 -2.52 -0.13
C TYR A 187 2.87 -1.32 -0.85
N PRO A 188 4.04 -0.82 -0.43
CA PRO A 188 4.78 0.21 -1.16
C PRO A 188 5.06 -0.18 -2.62
N GLU A 189 5.30 -1.47 -2.88
CA GLU A 189 5.58 -2.01 -4.22
C GLU A 189 4.39 -1.86 -5.19
N PHE A 190 3.20 -1.59 -4.67
CA PHE A 190 1.98 -1.35 -5.46
C PHE A 190 1.52 0.11 -5.39
N GLY A 191 2.37 1.01 -4.89
CA GLY A 191 2.12 2.46 -4.92
C GLY A 191 1.80 2.97 -6.33
N ALA A 192 0.95 3.99 -6.40
CA ALA A 192 0.48 4.53 -7.68
C ALA A 192 1.61 5.24 -8.46
N ASP A 193 2.50 5.91 -7.73
CA ASP A 193 3.74 6.49 -8.24
C ASP A 193 4.67 5.42 -8.85
N GLU A 194 4.88 4.29 -8.17
CA GLU A 194 5.68 3.17 -8.70
C GLU A 194 5.03 2.55 -9.95
N ALA A 195 3.71 2.30 -9.90
CA ALA A 195 2.96 1.77 -11.05
C ALA A 195 3.05 2.69 -12.28
N LEU A 196 2.95 4.01 -12.08
CA LEU A 196 3.11 5.00 -13.15
C LEU A 196 4.56 5.05 -13.66
N ALA A 197 5.56 4.99 -12.77
CA ALA A 197 6.97 4.97 -13.14
C ALA A 197 7.30 3.76 -14.04
N VAL A 198 6.77 2.59 -13.70
CA VAL A 198 6.92 1.36 -14.50
C VAL A 198 6.16 1.48 -15.83
N SER A 199 4.91 1.95 -15.82
CA SER A 199 4.11 2.14 -17.04
C SER A 199 4.77 3.11 -18.02
N ALA A 200 5.25 4.26 -17.53
CA ALA A 200 5.94 5.27 -18.33
C ALA A 200 7.18 4.67 -19.02
N ARG A 201 8.06 3.99 -18.26
CA ARG A 201 9.27 3.35 -18.81
C ARG A 201 8.96 2.26 -19.83
N ASN A 202 7.98 1.41 -19.56
CA ASN A 202 7.56 0.36 -20.50
C ASN A 202 7.00 0.93 -21.81
N SER A 203 6.46 2.15 -21.77
CA SER A 203 5.99 2.88 -22.96
C SER A 203 7.06 3.79 -23.60
N GLY A 204 8.31 3.76 -23.11
CA GLY A 204 9.39 4.63 -23.60
C GLY A 204 9.23 6.12 -23.22
N LYS A 205 8.35 6.44 -22.28
CA LYS A 205 8.11 7.81 -21.82
C LYS A 205 9.16 8.20 -20.77
N PRO A 206 9.84 9.34 -20.92
CA PRO A 206 10.83 9.81 -19.95
C PRO A 206 10.17 10.15 -18.61
N VAL A 207 10.88 9.84 -17.53
CA VAL A 207 10.49 10.12 -16.14
C VAL A 207 11.43 11.20 -15.59
N PHE A 208 10.86 12.20 -14.92
CA PHE A 208 11.60 13.29 -14.28
C PHE A 208 11.22 13.38 -12.81
N ALA A 209 12.18 13.73 -11.96
CA ALA A 209 11.93 14.12 -10.58
C ALA A 209 11.71 15.65 -10.49
N LEU A 210 10.68 16.07 -9.76
CA LEU A 210 10.34 17.47 -9.50
C LEU A 210 11.16 18.04 -8.34
N GLU A 211 11.69 17.19 -7.48
CA GLU A 211 12.58 17.53 -6.36
C GLU A 211 13.74 16.52 -6.25
N SER A 212 14.59 16.70 -5.24
CA SER A 212 15.78 15.86 -5.05
C SER A 212 15.67 15.01 -3.78
N ALA A 213 16.29 13.83 -3.82
CA ALA A 213 16.44 12.96 -2.64
C ALA A 213 17.10 13.68 -1.46
N ALA A 214 18.05 14.59 -1.72
CA ALA A 214 18.71 15.37 -0.68
C ALA A 214 17.75 16.36 0.00
N ALA A 215 16.86 17.00 -0.78
CA ALA A 215 15.83 17.86 -0.23
C ALA A 215 14.83 17.05 0.62
N GLN A 216 14.37 15.90 0.14
CA GLN A 216 13.52 14.99 0.93
C GLN A 216 14.18 14.56 2.23
N LEU A 217 15.44 14.13 2.19
CA LEU A 217 16.17 13.76 3.39
C LEU A 217 16.26 14.93 4.37
N LYS A 218 16.62 16.12 3.91
CA LYS A 218 16.72 17.32 4.75
C LYS A 218 15.38 17.68 5.40
N MET A 219 14.26 17.48 4.71
CA MET A 219 12.93 17.68 5.30
C MET A 219 12.63 16.66 6.40
N LEU A 220 13.04 15.40 6.24
CA LEU A 220 12.87 14.36 7.25
C LEU A 220 13.84 14.50 8.44
N THR A 221 15.05 15.03 8.24
CA THR A 221 16.00 15.20 9.35
C THR A 221 15.82 16.53 10.07
N GLY A 222 15.24 17.53 9.42
CA GLY A 222 15.10 18.87 10.00
C GLY A 222 16.42 19.63 10.07
N ASP A 223 16.50 20.60 10.97
CA ASP A 223 17.62 21.53 11.07
C ASP A 223 18.68 21.15 12.10
N SER A 224 18.43 20.13 12.91
CA SER A 224 19.38 19.64 13.92
C SER A 224 19.18 18.17 14.24
N GLU A 225 20.21 17.51 14.79
CA GLU A 225 20.10 16.14 15.31
C GLU A 225 19.02 16.02 16.41
N ALA A 226 18.79 17.08 17.18
CA ALA A 226 17.73 17.09 18.19
C ALA A 226 16.32 17.04 17.56
N GLU A 227 16.12 17.75 16.45
CA GLU A 227 14.88 17.70 15.69
C GLU A 227 14.72 16.34 14.98
N GLU A 228 15.80 15.76 14.44
CA GLU A 228 15.76 14.40 13.89
C GLU A 228 15.38 13.39 14.97
N ALA A 229 15.94 13.51 16.19
CA ALA A 229 15.60 12.65 17.31
C ALA A 229 14.11 12.78 17.70
N GLU A 230 13.57 14.00 17.77
CA GLU A 230 12.13 14.25 18.03
C GLU A 230 11.26 13.59 16.95
N GLN A 231 11.65 13.68 15.67
CA GLN A 231 10.93 13.05 14.57
C GLN A 231 11.00 11.53 14.61
N ILE A 232 12.15 10.95 14.97
CA ILE A 232 12.26 9.49 15.13
C ILE A 232 11.39 9.02 16.29
N ASP A 233 11.39 9.73 17.42
CA ASP A 233 10.56 9.37 18.57
C ASP A 233 9.07 9.42 18.23
N GLY A 234 8.62 10.49 17.54
CA GLY A 234 7.24 10.59 17.08
C GLY A 234 6.84 9.46 16.12
N ALA A 235 7.71 9.10 15.17
CA ALA A 235 7.45 7.99 14.25
C ALA A 235 7.39 6.62 14.97
N LEU A 236 8.20 6.43 16.01
CA LEU A 236 8.14 5.24 16.85
C LEU A 236 6.87 5.23 17.71
N ASP A 237 6.43 6.38 18.23
CA ASP A 237 5.18 6.52 18.99
C ASP A 237 3.98 6.13 18.10
N GLU A 238 3.95 6.60 16.85
CA GLU A 238 2.91 6.26 15.87
C GLU A 238 2.87 4.75 15.58
N LEU A 239 4.03 4.12 15.33
CA LEU A 239 4.15 2.68 15.12
C LEU A 239 3.66 1.89 16.34
N GLU A 240 4.05 2.31 17.55
CA GLU A 240 3.70 1.64 18.80
C GLU A 240 2.23 1.81 19.19
N SER A 241 1.60 2.93 18.79
CA SER A 241 0.18 3.19 19.06
C SER A 241 -0.78 2.24 18.32
N GLY A 242 -0.32 1.65 17.20
CA GLY A 242 -1.15 0.87 16.28
C GLY A 242 -2.17 1.69 15.46
N GLN A 243 -2.29 3.00 15.70
CA GLN A 243 -3.24 3.87 15.00
C GLN A 243 -2.84 4.12 13.56
N LEU A 244 -1.53 4.19 13.28
CA LEU A 244 -0.97 4.45 11.96
C LEU A 244 -1.51 3.50 10.89
N ARG A 245 -1.67 2.21 11.22
CA ARG A 245 -2.29 1.22 10.32
C ARG A 245 -3.69 1.64 9.88
N THR A 246 -4.54 2.02 10.84
CA THR A 246 -5.93 2.42 10.58
C THR A 246 -5.97 3.68 9.73
N GLN A 247 -5.13 4.67 10.04
CA GLN A 247 -5.01 5.91 9.29
C GLN A 247 -4.55 5.68 7.85
N MET A 248 -3.51 4.85 7.64
CA MET A 248 -3.03 4.48 6.31
C MET A 248 -4.11 3.76 5.49
N LYS A 249 -4.84 2.82 6.13
CA LYS A 249 -5.94 2.12 5.48
C LYS A 249 -7.05 3.09 5.07
N GLU A 250 -7.44 4.00 5.96
CA GLU A 250 -8.45 5.02 5.67
C GLU A 250 -8.03 5.95 4.53
N LEU A 251 -6.78 6.43 4.55
CA LEU A 251 -6.21 7.25 3.47
C LEU A 251 -6.21 6.50 2.13
N ALA A 252 -5.81 5.23 2.11
CA ALA A 252 -5.83 4.40 0.92
C ALA A 252 -7.26 4.20 0.38
N ASP A 253 -8.23 4.00 1.26
CA ASP A 253 -9.63 3.83 0.87
C ASP A 253 -10.23 5.16 0.35
N VAL A 254 -9.90 6.30 0.95
CA VAL A 254 -10.27 7.65 0.48
C VAL A 254 -9.69 7.92 -0.90
N TRP A 255 -8.40 7.66 -1.08
CA TRP A 255 -7.70 7.80 -2.35
C TRP A 255 -8.31 6.89 -3.44
N ALA A 256 -8.57 5.62 -3.12
CA ALA A 256 -9.10 4.66 -4.07
C ALA A 256 -10.50 5.05 -4.58
N ARG A 257 -11.29 5.78 -3.79
CA ARG A 257 -12.61 6.32 -4.19
C ARG A 257 -12.54 7.67 -4.91
N GLY A 258 -11.37 8.31 -4.97
CA GLY A 258 -11.24 9.67 -5.49
C GLY A 258 -12.00 10.72 -4.68
N ASP A 259 -12.15 10.50 -3.37
CA ASP A 259 -12.94 11.34 -2.46
C ASP A 259 -12.15 12.60 -2.05
N ALA A 260 -12.09 13.56 -2.97
CA ALA A 260 -11.37 14.83 -2.81
C ALA A 260 -11.86 15.63 -1.58
N ASP A 261 -13.16 15.61 -1.31
CA ASP A 261 -13.77 16.38 -0.23
C ASP A 261 -13.37 15.83 1.15
N LYS A 262 -13.31 14.51 1.31
CA LYS A 262 -12.79 13.91 2.54
C LYS A 262 -11.28 14.09 2.67
N LEU A 263 -10.54 14.01 1.56
CA LEU A 263 -9.10 14.23 1.57
C LEU A 263 -8.74 15.68 1.93
N ALA A 264 -9.50 16.67 1.48
CA ALA A 264 -9.30 18.08 1.85
C ALA A 264 -9.46 18.34 3.36
N ARG A 265 -10.15 17.43 4.06
CA ARG A 265 -10.34 17.45 5.52
C ARG A 265 -9.37 16.52 6.25
N TYR A 266 -8.30 16.07 5.61
CA TYR A 266 -7.26 15.22 6.22
C TYR A 266 -6.80 15.71 7.61
N PRO A 267 -6.57 17.01 7.85
CA PRO A 267 -6.27 17.54 9.19
C PRO A 267 -7.27 17.16 10.29
N GLU A 268 -8.54 16.95 9.95
CA GLU A 268 -9.62 16.64 10.91
C GLU A 268 -9.59 15.18 11.38
N TRP A 269 -9.02 14.26 10.58
CA TRP A 269 -9.15 12.82 10.82
C TRP A 269 -7.82 12.05 10.81
N CYS A 270 -6.71 12.67 10.39
CA CYS A 270 -5.42 12.00 10.39
C CYS A 270 -4.86 11.73 11.80
N ASN A 271 -5.37 12.44 12.82
CA ASN A 271 -4.81 12.41 14.17
C ASN A 271 -3.29 12.64 14.22
N CYS A 272 -2.82 13.56 13.36
CA CYS A 272 -1.40 13.75 13.03
C CYS A 272 -0.97 15.22 13.10
N LEU A 273 -1.74 16.06 13.80
CA LEU A 273 -1.53 17.52 13.95
C LEU A 273 -1.79 18.00 15.38
N ASN A 274 -1.69 17.09 16.35
CA ASN A 274 -1.97 17.31 17.76
C ASN A 274 -0.88 18.16 18.42
N THR A 275 0.38 17.92 18.09
CA THR A 275 1.53 18.63 18.67
C THR A 275 2.05 19.75 17.77
N PRO A 276 2.77 20.75 18.32
CA PRO A 276 3.48 21.73 17.51
C PRO A 276 4.51 21.10 16.56
N ALA A 277 5.17 20.01 16.98
CA ALA A 277 6.14 19.29 16.16
C ALA A 277 5.48 18.63 14.94
N GLU A 278 4.36 17.92 15.15
CA GLU A 278 3.53 17.35 14.08
C GLU A 278 3.06 18.41 13.08
N ARG A 279 2.57 19.56 13.56
CA ARG A 279 2.14 20.66 12.67
C ARG A 279 3.30 21.22 11.85
N ARG A 280 4.48 21.40 12.45
CA ARG A 280 5.68 21.84 11.74
C ARG A 280 6.11 20.81 10.70
N LEU A 281 6.09 19.52 11.04
CA LEU A 281 6.44 18.45 10.12
C LEU A 281 5.46 18.38 8.94
N MET A 282 4.14 18.41 9.18
CA MET A 282 3.15 18.37 8.12
C MET A 282 3.28 19.57 7.16
N LYS A 283 3.48 20.77 7.70
CA LYS A 283 3.71 21.96 6.88
C LYS A 283 4.95 21.78 5.99
N ARG A 284 6.05 21.25 6.53
CA ARG A 284 7.27 20.96 5.76
C ARG A 284 7.06 19.88 4.71
N LEU A 285 6.25 18.85 5.00
CA LEU A 285 5.97 17.73 4.10
C LEU A 285 4.99 18.08 2.98
N LEU A 286 4.22 19.16 3.09
CA LEU A 286 3.20 19.55 2.11
C LEU A 286 3.38 20.99 1.64
N ASP A 287 2.94 21.94 2.45
CA ASP A 287 2.82 23.37 2.17
C ASP A 287 4.14 23.99 1.67
N ASP A 288 5.25 23.71 2.36
CA ASP A 288 6.57 24.25 1.98
C ASP A 288 7.13 23.64 0.69
N ARG A 289 6.64 22.46 0.29
CA ARG A 289 7.08 21.75 -0.93
C ARG A 289 6.28 22.13 -2.16
N ASN A 290 4.99 22.44 -1.99
CA ASN A 290 4.08 22.72 -3.08
C ASN A 290 4.58 23.78 -4.08
N PRO A 291 5.19 24.90 -3.64
CA PRO A 291 5.75 25.90 -4.58
C PRO A 291 6.85 25.32 -5.48
N THR A 292 7.77 24.51 -4.92
CA THR A 292 8.87 23.90 -5.69
C THR A 292 8.35 22.88 -6.69
N LEU A 293 7.37 22.07 -6.29
CA LEU A 293 6.71 21.12 -7.19
C LEU A 293 5.98 21.85 -8.33
N ALA A 294 5.25 22.94 -8.01
CA ALA A 294 4.59 23.77 -9.01
C ALA A 294 5.59 24.42 -9.99
N ASP A 295 6.74 24.91 -9.49
CA ASP A 295 7.82 25.46 -10.32
C ASP A 295 8.39 24.43 -11.29
N GLY A 296 8.57 23.18 -10.84
CA GLY A 296 9.04 22.09 -11.69
C GLY A 296 8.07 21.78 -12.83
N ILE A 297 6.77 21.68 -12.51
CA ILE A 297 5.71 21.43 -13.49
C ILE A 297 5.64 22.58 -14.50
N GLU A 298 5.62 23.81 -14.02
CA GLU A 298 5.57 25.00 -14.87
C GLU A 298 6.78 25.11 -15.78
N ARG A 299 7.99 24.84 -15.28
CA ARG A 299 9.22 24.88 -16.08
C ARG A 299 9.20 23.87 -17.22
N MET A 300 8.74 22.65 -16.95
CA MET A 300 8.57 21.63 -17.99
C MET A 300 7.52 22.03 -19.03
N HIS A 301 6.39 22.59 -18.57
CA HIS A 301 5.31 23.08 -19.43
C HIS A 301 5.75 24.25 -20.33
N ALA A 302 6.45 25.23 -19.75
CA ALA A 302 7.03 26.37 -20.45
C ALA A 302 8.12 25.95 -21.45
N GLY A 303 8.87 24.89 -21.11
CA GLY A 303 9.80 24.20 -22.01
C GLY A 303 9.13 23.41 -23.15
N GLY A 304 7.80 23.48 -23.28
CA GLY A 304 7.05 22.94 -24.41
C GLY A 304 6.53 21.51 -24.21
N LYS A 305 6.69 20.90 -23.04
CA LYS A 305 6.22 19.53 -22.76
C LYS A 305 4.75 19.53 -22.31
N ARG A 306 3.98 18.53 -22.74
CA ARG A 306 2.75 18.10 -22.06
C ARG A 306 3.13 17.21 -20.89
N VAL A 307 2.93 17.69 -19.67
CA VAL A 307 3.45 17.03 -18.46
C VAL A 307 2.35 16.21 -17.81
N PHE A 308 2.64 14.96 -17.45
CA PHE A 308 1.84 14.23 -16.48
C PHE A 308 2.56 14.31 -15.12
N ALA A 309 2.14 15.23 -14.26
CA ALA A 309 2.69 15.39 -12.93
C ALA A 309 1.93 14.50 -11.94
N ALA A 310 2.63 13.53 -11.35
CA ALA A 310 2.09 12.57 -10.41
C ALA A 310 2.79 12.74 -9.06
N VAL A 311 2.09 13.39 -8.12
CA VAL A 311 2.59 13.70 -6.78
C VAL A 311 1.54 13.26 -5.74
N GLY A 312 1.95 13.07 -4.49
CA GLY A 312 1.11 12.59 -3.41
C GLY A 312 -0.21 13.35 -3.30
N ALA A 313 -1.29 12.62 -3.05
CA ALA A 313 -2.65 13.15 -3.13
C ALA A 313 -2.92 14.35 -2.19
N LEU A 314 -2.19 14.44 -1.08
CA LEU A 314 -2.30 15.58 -0.16
C LEU A 314 -1.77 16.89 -0.77
N HIS A 315 -0.88 16.84 -1.75
CA HIS A 315 -0.44 18.02 -2.52
C HIS A 315 -1.52 18.56 -3.46
N MET A 316 -2.66 17.87 -3.60
CA MET A 316 -3.72 18.26 -4.53
C MET A 316 -4.88 19.01 -3.88
N VAL A 317 -4.92 19.11 -2.55
CA VAL A 317 -6.06 19.65 -1.81
C VAL A 317 -5.70 20.94 -1.08
N GLY A 318 -6.72 21.76 -0.81
CA GLY A 318 -6.57 23.00 -0.06
C GLY A 318 -6.01 24.18 -0.89
N PRO A 319 -5.92 25.36 -0.26
CA PRO A 319 -5.51 26.60 -0.94
C PRO A 319 -4.03 26.62 -1.34
N GLU A 320 -3.19 25.83 -0.68
CA GLU A 320 -1.75 25.72 -0.99
C GLU A 320 -1.44 24.52 -1.91
N GLY A 321 -2.45 23.75 -2.31
CA GLY A 321 -2.29 22.60 -3.20
C GLY A 321 -1.95 23.00 -4.64
N LEU A 322 -1.35 22.06 -5.38
CA LEU A 322 -0.90 22.28 -6.76
C LEU A 322 -1.99 22.78 -7.72
N PRO A 323 -3.25 22.29 -7.68
CA PRO A 323 -4.31 22.84 -8.52
C PRO A 323 -4.53 24.35 -8.28
N ALA A 324 -4.50 24.79 -7.02
CA ALA A 324 -4.66 26.20 -6.67
C ALA A 324 -3.43 27.04 -7.07
N LEU A 325 -2.22 26.52 -6.82
CA LEU A 325 -0.97 27.20 -7.18
C LEU A 325 -0.82 27.38 -8.69
N LEU A 326 -1.14 26.36 -9.49
CA LEU A 326 -1.09 26.48 -10.95
C LEU A 326 -2.20 27.39 -11.48
N ALA A 327 -3.39 27.38 -10.88
CA ALA A 327 -4.43 28.34 -11.22
C ALA A 327 -3.97 29.79 -10.98
N ALA A 328 -3.32 30.06 -9.85
CA ALA A 328 -2.72 31.37 -9.54
C ALA A 328 -1.60 31.77 -10.53
N ARG A 329 -0.97 30.80 -11.18
CA ARG A 329 0.03 30.99 -12.25
C ARG A 329 -0.59 31.08 -13.65
N GLY A 330 -1.91 31.25 -13.75
CA GLY A 330 -2.61 31.47 -15.01
C GLY A 330 -2.93 30.20 -15.81
N PHE A 331 -2.83 29.01 -15.20
CA PHE A 331 -3.42 27.81 -15.79
C PHE A 331 -4.94 27.81 -15.59
N THR A 332 -5.69 27.35 -16.59
CA THR A 332 -7.08 26.95 -16.40
C THR A 332 -7.09 25.53 -15.83
N VAL A 333 -7.43 25.39 -14.55
CA VAL A 333 -7.39 24.10 -13.84
C VAL A 333 -8.82 23.59 -13.62
N SER A 334 -9.06 22.33 -13.97
CA SER A 334 -10.36 21.66 -13.80
C SER A 334 -10.18 20.24 -13.29
N ALA A 335 -10.99 19.85 -12.31
CA ALA A 335 -11.03 18.47 -11.84
C ALA A 335 -11.60 17.56 -12.94
N VAL A 336 -11.03 16.37 -13.09
CA VAL A 336 -11.51 15.32 -13.98
C VAL A 336 -12.05 14.18 -13.11
N PRO A 337 -13.39 14.00 -13.06
CA PRO A 337 -14.00 12.95 -12.27
C PRO A 337 -13.48 11.57 -12.66
N LEU A 338 -12.95 10.86 -11.68
CA LEU A 338 -12.52 9.47 -11.80
C LEU A 338 -13.61 8.59 -11.19
N SER A 339 -14.46 7.99 -12.02
CA SER A 339 -15.43 7.02 -11.53
C SER A 339 -14.74 5.67 -11.35
N ALA A 340 -14.47 5.29 -10.10
CA ALA A 340 -14.13 3.91 -9.77
C ALA A 340 -15.32 3.04 -10.19
N GLN A 341 -15.22 2.35 -11.33
CA GLN A 341 -16.24 1.38 -11.68
C GLN A 341 -16.30 0.34 -10.55
N PRO A 342 -17.49 -0.02 -10.04
CA PRO A 342 -17.59 -1.11 -9.08
C PRO A 342 -16.96 -2.36 -9.72
N PRO A 343 -16.21 -3.17 -8.95
CA PRO A 343 -15.60 -4.37 -9.50
C PRO A 343 -16.69 -5.23 -10.15
N VAL A 344 -16.49 -5.59 -11.42
CA VAL A 344 -17.36 -6.53 -12.12
C VAL A 344 -17.37 -7.81 -11.28
N ALA A 345 -18.54 -8.20 -10.78
CA ALA A 345 -18.69 -9.42 -10.00
C ALA A 345 -18.17 -10.61 -10.82
N VAL A 346 -17.14 -11.28 -10.32
CA VAL A 346 -16.62 -12.50 -10.95
C VAL A 346 -17.70 -13.56 -10.83
N PRO A 347 -18.14 -14.22 -11.93
CA PRO A 347 -19.04 -15.35 -11.83
C PRO A 347 -18.38 -16.42 -10.97
N THR A 348 -18.99 -16.72 -9.83
CA THR A 348 -18.57 -17.84 -8.98
C THR A 348 -18.58 -19.11 -9.82
N ALA A 349 -17.44 -19.80 -9.92
CA ALA A 349 -17.34 -21.08 -10.60
C ALA A 349 -18.45 -22.02 -10.07
N PRO A 350 -19.17 -22.74 -10.94
CA PRO A 350 -20.20 -23.65 -10.49
C PRO A 350 -19.58 -24.70 -9.56
N ALA A 351 -20.22 -24.93 -8.41
CA ALA A 351 -19.79 -25.91 -7.43
C ALA A 351 -19.53 -27.28 -8.12
N PRO A 352 -18.47 -28.01 -7.72
CA PRO A 352 -18.18 -29.31 -8.31
C PRO A 352 -19.39 -30.22 -8.11
N LYS A 353 -19.92 -30.76 -9.22
CA LYS A 353 -21.01 -31.73 -9.18
C LYS A 353 -20.57 -32.91 -8.32
N ALA A 354 -21.36 -33.21 -7.28
CA ALA A 354 -21.18 -34.38 -6.45
C ALA A 354 -21.07 -35.61 -7.36
N ALA A 355 -19.98 -36.36 -7.21
CA ALA A 355 -19.78 -37.62 -7.92
C ALA A 355 -20.92 -38.58 -7.54
N GLN A 356 -21.86 -38.78 -8.47
CA GLN A 356 -22.80 -39.89 -8.38
C GLN A 356 -21.99 -41.18 -8.38
N ARG A 357 -22.02 -41.92 -7.27
CA ARG A 357 -21.63 -43.33 -7.22
C ARG A 357 -22.51 -44.10 -8.21
N GLY A 358 -22.00 -44.32 -9.42
CA GLY A 358 -22.63 -45.13 -10.44
C GLY A 358 -22.69 -46.60 -10.00
N GLY A 359 -23.88 -47.04 -9.61
CA GLY A 359 -24.23 -48.44 -9.51
C GLY A 359 -24.43 -49.04 -10.90
N ARG A 360 -23.81 -50.21 -11.10
CA ARG A 360 -24.02 -51.26 -12.11
C ARG A 360 -25.20 -51.09 -13.09
N ASN A 361 -24.92 -51.18 -14.40
CA ASN A 361 -25.21 -52.37 -15.21
C ASN A 361 -24.98 -52.08 -16.70
N ALA A 362 -24.13 -52.88 -17.34
CA ALA A 362 -23.94 -52.91 -18.78
C ALA A 362 -24.82 -54.00 -19.41
N LYS A 363 -25.80 -53.56 -20.21
CA LYS A 363 -26.49 -54.25 -21.32
C LYS A 363 -27.05 -53.09 -22.16
N GLY A 364 -26.92 -52.95 -23.47
CA GLY A 364 -26.53 -53.78 -24.60
C GLY A 364 -27.23 -53.17 -25.82
N ALA A 365 -26.65 -53.32 -27.02
CA ALA A 365 -27.20 -53.01 -28.35
C ALA A 365 -27.47 -51.52 -28.68
N ALA A 366 -26.89 -50.87 -29.70
CA ALA A 366 -26.69 -51.14 -31.13
C ALA A 366 -27.69 -50.40 -32.04
N LYS A 367 -27.10 -49.72 -33.05
CA LYS A 367 -27.61 -49.33 -34.40
C LYS A 367 -28.44 -48.05 -34.61
N GLY A 368 -28.09 -47.39 -35.73
CA GLY A 368 -29.00 -46.67 -36.64
C GLY A 368 -28.87 -45.14 -36.57
N SER A 369 -27.98 -44.48 -37.32
CA SER A 369 -28.10 -44.05 -38.74
C SER A 369 -28.79 -42.69 -38.95
N THR A 370 -28.07 -41.77 -39.64
CA THR A 370 -28.48 -40.85 -40.75
C THR A 370 -29.88 -40.20 -40.71
N ALA A 371 -30.15 -38.93 -41.01
CA ALA A 371 -29.72 -38.04 -42.12
C ALA A 371 -30.34 -36.63 -41.85
N LYS A 372 -29.62 -35.51 -42.06
CA LYS A 372 -29.71 -34.53 -43.17
C LYS A 372 -31.04 -33.78 -43.46
N SER A 373 -30.83 -32.47 -43.74
CA SER A 373 -31.61 -31.51 -44.56
C SER A 373 -32.87 -30.90 -43.93
N GLY A 374 -33.30 -29.65 -44.18
CA GLY A 374 -32.89 -28.53 -45.03
C GLY A 374 -33.64 -27.26 -44.53
N ALA A 375 -33.07 -26.05 -44.60
CA ALA A 375 -33.13 -25.09 -45.71
C ALA A 375 -34.30 -24.06 -45.64
N ARG A 376 -33.91 -22.76 -45.60
CA ARG A 376 -34.54 -21.55 -46.23
C ARG A 376 -35.91 -21.08 -45.68
N SER A 377 -36.34 -19.81 -45.72
CA SER A 377 -35.90 -18.50 -46.28
C SER A 377 -36.65 -17.36 -45.53
N ALA A 378 -36.03 -16.20 -45.25
CA ALA A 378 -36.27 -14.88 -45.88
C ALA A 378 -37.58 -14.12 -45.54
N GLY A 379 -37.45 -12.82 -45.24
CA GLY A 379 -38.56 -11.86 -45.14
C GLY A 379 -38.15 -10.48 -44.65
N ASN A 380 -37.94 -9.56 -45.59
CA ASN A 380 -37.63 -8.12 -45.47
C ASN A 380 -38.68 -7.29 -44.71
N ALA A 381 -38.27 -6.15 -44.11
CA ALA A 381 -38.63 -4.78 -44.56
C ALA A 381 -38.30 -3.69 -43.50
N LYS A 382 -37.91 -2.51 -43.98
CA LYS A 382 -37.53 -1.27 -43.28
C LYS A 382 -38.21 -0.11 -44.06
N PRO A 383 -38.00 1.18 -43.72
CA PRO A 383 -38.68 2.04 -42.74
C PRO A 383 -39.51 3.18 -43.40
N ALA A 384 -40.11 4.09 -42.62
CA ALA A 384 -40.63 5.36 -43.15
C ALA A 384 -40.42 6.56 -42.18
N GLN A 385 -39.93 7.66 -42.75
CA GLN A 385 -39.83 9.03 -42.21
C GLN A 385 -41.06 9.87 -42.58
N ARG A 386 -41.30 10.95 -41.81
CA ARG A 386 -41.73 12.34 -42.19
C ARG A 386 -42.54 12.94 -41.01
N SER A 387 -42.62 14.25 -40.72
CA SER A 387 -41.92 15.51 -41.05
C SER A 387 -42.72 16.65 -40.38
N THR A 388 -42.10 17.82 -40.15
CA THR A 388 -42.70 19.19 -40.00
C THR A 388 -43.59 19.45 -38.75
N SER A 389 -43.65 20.60 -38.07
CA SER A 389 -43.47 22.03 -38.40
C SER A 389 -43.45 22.89 -37.11
N ALA A 390 -42.78 24.06 -37.13
CA ALA A 390 -42.97 25.19 -36.19
C ALA A 390 -44.14 26.10 -36.64
N PRO A 391 -44.72 27.05 -35.86
CA PRO A 391 -44.05 28.33 -35.49
C PRO A 391 -44.48 29.07 -34.17
N LYS A 392 -43.62 30.04 -33.78
CA LYS A 392 -43.79 31.36 -33.09
C LYS A 392 -45.00 31.71 -32.17
N GLY A 393 -44.68 32.33 -31.02
CA GLY A 393 -45.49 33.36 -30.31
C GLY A 393 -44.95 33.67 -28.89
N LYS A 394 -44.21 34.77 -28.65
CA LYS A 394 -44.60 36.10 -28.10
C LYS A 394 -45.00 36.19 -26.59
N GLN A 395 -44.10 36.84 -25.82
CA GLN A 395 -44.30 38.02 -24.94
C GLN A 395 -44.93 37.96 -23.52
N ARG A 396 -44.21 38.67 -22.61
CA ARG A 396 -44.58 39.30 -21.30
C ARG A 396 -44.70 38.32 -20.11
N ARG A 397 -44.16 38.59 -18.92
CA ARG A 397 -43.74 39.82 -18.21
C ARG A 397 -42.33 39.71 -17.65
#